data_AF-A0A0D3E3K6-F1
#
_entry.id   AF-A0A0D3E3K6-F1
#
_cell.length_a   1.000
_cell.length_b   1.000
_cell.length_c   1.000
_cell.angle_alpha   90.00
_cell.angle_beta   90.00
_cell.angle_gamma   90.00
#
_symmetry.space_group_name_H-M   'P 1'
#
loop_
_entity.id
_entity.type
_entity.pdbx_description
1 polymer ?
#
loop_
_entity_poly.entity_id
_entity_poly.type
_entity_poly.pdbx_seq_one_letter_code
_entity_poly.pdbx_strand_id
1 'polypeptide(L)'
;MVAPLTNSEALQPDLFDNPRTTIKIQNNNDYHLGVRCKSRDDDMGFKILKKGEIYIWSFHANFWGTTLYFCKFSHGKIDKGTFTIFQAGRATAQCYNCTWIAEADGLHGFMPEPPILLFKWSK
;
A
#
# COMPACT_ATOMS: atom_id res chain seq x y z
N MET A 1 31.07 26.59 45.29
CA MET A 1 29.75 25.94 45.15
C MET A 1 29.67 25.36 43.75
N VAL A 2 28.94 24.25 43.64
CA VAL A 2 28.98 23.18 42.62
C VAL A 2 28.61 23.67 41.20
N ALA A 3 29.22 23.05 40.17
CA ALA A 3 28.94 23.16 38.73
C ALA A 3 27.51 22.69 38.36
N PRO A 4 26.96 22.79 37.11
CA PRO A 4 27.67 22.83 35.81
C PRO A 4 27.05 23.64 34.65
N LEU A 5 27.77 23.61 33.52
CA LEU A 5 27.37 23.98 32.15
C LEU A 5 25.91 23.57 31.86
N THR A 6 25.06 24.50 31.44
CA THR A 6 23.77 24.13 30.82
C THR A 6 23.98 23.98 29.33
N ASN A 7 23.95 22.72 28.91
CA ASN A 7 24.09 22.21 27.57
C ASN A 7 23.31 23.00 26.51
N SER A 8 23.93 23.17 25.35
CA SER A 8 23.22 23.15 24.08
C SER A 8 22.51 21.80 23.94
N GLU A 9 21.23 21.73 24.29
CA GLU A 9 20.37 20.59 23.98
C GLU A 9 19.13 21.09 23.25
N ALA A 10 19.24 21.09 21.93
CA ALA A 10 18.09 20.95 21.06
C ALA A 10 17.41 19.62 21.40
N LEU A 11 16.28 19.66 22.12
CA LEU A 11 15.45 18.49 22.40
C LEU A 11 13.97 18.85 22.20
N GLN A 12 13.53 18.83 20.94
CA GLN A 12 12.30 18.11 20.63
C GLN A 12 12.63 17.10 19.51
N PRO A 13 13.03 15.86 19.86
CA PRO A 13 13.13 14.79 18.90
C PRO A 13 11.74 14.50 18.31
N ASP A 14 11.63 14.65 17.00
CA ASP A 14 10.67 14.07 16.05
C ASP A 14 9.32 13.63 16.63
N LEU A 15 8.40 14.58 16.85
CA LEU A 15 7.04 14.28 17.31
C LEU A 15 6.16 13.55 16.28
N PHE A 16 6.66 13.21 15.08
CA PHE A 16 5.92 12.41 14.10
C PHE A 16 6.90 11.56 13.30
N ASP A 17 7.24 10.37 13.80
CA ASP A 17 7.73 9.33 12.91
C ASP A 17 6.60 9.04 11.92
N ASN A 18 6.72 9.57 10.70
CA ASN A 18 5.80 9.32 9.61
C ASN A 18 6.41 8.22 8.74
N PRO A 19 6.21 6.95 9.09
CA PRO A 19 6.90 5.85 8.45
C PRO A 19 6.57 5.80 6.97
N ARG A 20 7.57 5.48 6.16
CA ARG A 20 7.41 5.27 4.73
C ARG A 20 6.65 3.97 4.49
N THR A 21 5.44 4.06 3.97
CA THR A 21 4.66 2.90 3.52
C THR A 21 5.04 2.55 2.09
N THR A 22 5.23 1.26 1.81
CA THR A 22 5.49 0.71 0.49
C THR A 22 4.39 -0.29 0.14
N ILE A 23 3.79 -0.11 -1.03
CA ILE A 23 2.81 -1.03 -1.60
C ILE A 23 3.45 -1.78 -2.74
N LYS A 24 3.24 -3.10 -2.76
CA LYS A 24 3.63 -4.01 -3.84
C LYS A 24 2.40 -4.77 -4.29
N ILE A 25 2.14 -4.78 -5.59
CA ILE A 25 1.12 -5.61 -6.21
C ILE A 25 1.85 -6.53 -7.19
N GLN A 26 1.87 -7.82 -6.90
CA GLN A 26 2.46 -8.84 -7.77
C GLN A 26 1.35 -9.58 -8.52
N ASN A 27 1.54 -9.76 -9.82
CA ASN A 27 0.64 -10.61 -10.59
C ASN A 27 1.16 -12.06 -10.62
N ASN A 28 0.43 -13.00 -10.04
CA ASN A 28 0.72 -14.43 -10.12
C ASN A 28 -0.19 -15.17 -11.12
N ASN A 29 -1.10 -14.45 -11.79
CA ASN A 29 -1.95 -15.03 -12.82
C ASN A 29 -1.16 -15.37 -14.09
N ASP A 30 -1.66 -16.34 -14.86
CA ASP A 30 -1.14 -16.67 -16.20
C ASP A 30 -1.56 -15.68 -17.30
N TYR A 31 -2.20 -14.56 -16.92
CA TYR A 31 -2.64 -13.52 -17.84
C TYR A 31 -2.09 -12.14 -17.46
N HIS A 32 -2.17 -11.20 -18.41
CA HIS A 32 -1.80 -9.81 -18.18
C HIS A 32 -2.84 -9.09 -17.32
N LEU A 33 -2.41 -8.62 -16.15
CA LEU A 33 -3.24 -7.89 -15.21
C LEU A 33 -3.06 -6.39 -15.40
N GLY A 34 -4.11 -5.71 -15.86
CA GLY A 34 -4.18 -4.25 -15.88
C GLY A 34 -4.50 -3.72 -14.49
N VAL A 35 -3.67 -2.81 -13.98
CA VAL A 35 -3.80 -2.20 -12.65
C VAL A 35 -3.79 -0.69 -12.80
N ARG A 36 -4.83 -0.02 -12.31
CA ARG A 36 -4.88 1.45 -12.18
C ARG A 36 -5.12 1.80 -10.73
N CYS A 37 -4.16 2.43 -10.09
CA CYS A 37 -4.26 2.81 -8.69
C CYS A 37 -4.38 4.32 -8.56
N LYS A 38 -5.23 4.76 -7.62
CA LYS A 38 -5.45 6.17 -7.31
C LYS A 38 -5.52 6.37 -5.80
N SER A 39 -5.11 7.52 -5.34
CA SER A 39 -5.57 8.09 -4.08
C SER A 39 -6.64 9.14 -4.34
N ARG A 40 -7.08 9.80 -3.27
CA ARG A 40 -7.90 11.01 -3.39
C ARG A 40 -7.20 12.10 -4.21
N ASP A 41 -5.89 12.24 -4.00
CA ASP A 41 -5.12 13.40 -4.44
C ASP A 41 -4.19 13.09 -5.63
N ASP A 42 -3.82 11.83 -5.83
CA ASP A 42 -2.86 11.38 -6.85
C ASP A 42 -3.37 10.20 -7.69
N ASP A 43 -3.24 10.29 -9.02
CA ASP A 43 -3.37 9.13 -9.91
C ASP A 43 -1.97 8.55 -10.14
N MET A 44 -1.72 7.32 -9.68
CA MET A 44 -0.41 6.66 -9.86
C MET A 44 -0.25 6.07 -11.26
N GLY A 45 -1.31 6.13 -12.07
CA GLY A 45 -1.33 5.72 -13.46
C GLY A 45 -1.79 4.28 -13.66
N PHE A 46 -1.73 3.86 -14.92
CA PHE A 46 -2.11 2.52 -15.36
C PHE A 46 -0.86 1.73 -15.75
N LYS A 47 -0.79 0.47 -15.29
CA LYS A 47 0.25 -0.49 -15.63
C LYS A 47 -0.38 -1.81 -16.04
N ILE A 48 0.27 -2.52 -16.96
CA ILE A 48 -0.06 -3.90 -17.29
C ILE A 48 1.07 -4.76 -16.72
N LEU A 49 0.72 -5.74 -15.90
CA LEU A 49 1.64 -6.66 -15.26
C LEU A 49 1.55 -8.04 -15.88
N LYS A 50 2.68 -8.57 -16.37
CA LYS A 50 2.83 -9.98 -16.74
C LYS A 50 2.93 -10.84 -15.48
N LYS A 51 2.87 -12.17 -15.66
CA LYS A 51 3.12 -13.11 -14.56
C LYS A 51 4.50 -12.84 -13.95
N GLY A 52 4.55 -12.71 -12.63
CA GLY A 52 5.74 -12.40 -11.84
C GLY A 52 6.10 -10.91 -11.77
N GLU A 53 5.49 -10.03 -12.56
CA GLU A 53 5.78 -8.60 -12.49
C GLU A 53 5.13 -7.94 -11.27
N ILE A 54 5.80 -6.91 -10.76
CA ILE A 54 5.43 -6.19 -9.55
C ILE A 54 5.22 -4.71 -9.88
N TYR A 55 4.06 -4.18 -9.49
CA TYR A 55 3.84 -2.75 -9.41
C TYR A 55 4.13 -2.28 -7.98
N ILE A 56 5.10 -1.38 -7.83
CA ILE A 56 5.58 -0.90 -6.54
C ILE A 56 5.63 0.62 -6.48
N TRP A 57 5.23 1.17 -5.34
CA TRP A 57 5.46 2.57 -5.00
C TRP A 57 5.52 2.72 -3.48
N SER A 58 6.03 3.87 -3.04
CA SER A 58 6.08 4.22 -1.63
C SER A 58 5.61 5.65 -1.42
N PHE A 59 5.02 5.90 -0.26
CA PHE A 59 4.50 7.20 0.14
C PHE A 59 4.59 7.33 1.66
N HIS A 60 4.42 8.56 2.15
CA HIS A 60 4.20 8.84 3.56
C HIS A 60 2.72 9.12 3.75
N ALA A 61 2.10 8.49 4.75
CA ALA A 61 0.70 8.79 5.05
C ALA A 61 0.59 10.26 5.48
N ASN A 62 -0.50 10.92 5.11
CA ASN A 62 -0.72 12.28 5.57
C ASN A 62 -0.99 12.27 7.07
N PHE A 63 -0.55 13.33 7.72
CA PHE A 63 -0.65 13.51 9.17
C PHE A 63 -2.08 13.37 9.71
N TRP A 64 -3.06 13.79 8.89
CA TRP A 64 -4.48 13.76 9.24
C TRP A 64 -5.09 12.34 9.18
N GLY A 65 -4.31 11.32 8.81
CA GLY A 65 -4.78 9.93 8.76
C GLY A 65 -5.84 9.67 7.70
N THR A 66 -5.88 10.48 6.64
CA THR A 66 -6.90 10.40 5.57
C THR A 66 -6.37 9.77 4.28
N THR A 67 -5.09 9.37 4.24
CA THR A 67 -4.51 8.72 3.06
C THR A 67 -5.23 7.42 2.73
N LEU A 68 -5.73 7.35 1.49
CA LEU A 68 -6.48 6.23 0.97
C LEU A 68 -5.95 5.90 -0.42
N TYR A 69 -5.68 4.64 -0.68
CA TYR A 69 -5.36 4.13 -2.02
C TYR A 69 -6.33 3.02 -2.40
N PHE A 70 -6.89 3.14 -3.60
CA PHE A 70 -7.72 2.12 -4.22
C PHE A 70 -7.22 1.81 -5.62
N CYS A 71 -7.33 0.55 -6.01
CA CYS A 71 -6.87 0.07 -7.30
C CYS A 71 -8.01 -0.61 -8.05
N LYS A 72 -8.16 -0.28 -9.33
CA LYS A 72 -8.98 -1.00 -10.28
C LYS A 72 -8.12 -2.04 -11.00
N PHE A 73 -8.65 -3.26 -11.09
CA PHE A 73 -8.00 -4.40 -11.72
C PHE A 73 -8.78 -4.83 -12.95
N SER A 74 -8.07 -5.33 -13.97
CA SER A 74 -8.67 -5.78 -15.22
C SER A 74 -7.83 -6.85 -15.90
N HIS A 75 -8.49 -7.71 -16.68
CA HIS A 75 -7.84 -8.59 -17.64
C HIS A 75 -8.39 -8.26 -19.04
N GLY A 76 -7.61 -7.51 -19.82
CA GLY A 76 -8.10 -6.97 -21.10
C GLY A 76 -9.33 -6.09 -20.89
N LYS A 77 -10.48 -6.51 -21.43
CA LYS A 77 -11.77 -5.80 -21.25
C LYS A 77 -12.58 -6.28 -20.03
N ILE A 78 -12.12 -7.32 -19.34
CA ILE A 78 -12.82 -7.90 -18.19
C ILE A 78 -12.46 -7.09 -16.94
N ASP A 79 -13.46 -6.49 -16.30
CA ASP A 79 -13.30 -5.81 -15.02
C ASP A 79 -13.13 -6.84 -13.90
N LYS A 80 -12.06 -6.74 -13.12
CA LYS A 80 -11.80 -7.63 -11.97
C LYS A 80 -12.21 -6.98 -10.65
N GLY A 81 -12.62 -5.72 -10.67
CA GLY A 81 -13.11 -4.98 -9.51
C GLY A 81 -12.19 -3.85 -9.08
N THR A 82 -12.68 -3.05 -8.14
CA THR A 82 -11.94 -1.95 -7.51
C THR A 82 -11.88 -2.17 -6.01
N PHE A 83 -10.68 -2.14 -5.45
CA PHE A 83 -10.44 -2.49 -4.04
C PHE A 83 -9.57 -1.45 -3.35
N THR A 84 -9.88 -1.19 -2.09
CA THR A 84 -9.04 -0.38 -1.21
C THR A 84 -7.85 -1.19 -0.75
N ILE A 85 -6.66 -0.85 -1.25
CA ILE A 85 -5.40 -1.53 -0.95
C ILE A 85 -4.67 -0.93 0.25
N PHE A 86 -4.99 0.30 0.63
CA PHE A 86 -4.44 0.96 1.81
C PHE A 86 -5.40 2.05 2.30
N GLN A 87 -5.59 2.14 3.61
CA GLN A 87 -6.35 3.21 4.24
C GLN A 87 -5.72 3.54 5.59
N ALA A 88 -5.26 4.77 5.78
CA ALA A 88 -4.75 5.27 7.04
C ALA A 88 -5.80 5.15 8.16
N GLY A 89 -5.35 4.90 9.39
CA GLY A 89 -6.22 4.73 10.57
C GLY A 89 -6.97 3.38 10.68
N ARG A 90 -6.85 2.46 9.72
CA ARG A 90 -7.33 1.06 9.85
C ARG A 90 -6.18 0.11 10.16
N ALA A 91 -6.49 -1.15 10.47
CA ALA A 91 -5.47 -2.20 10.62
C ALA A 91 -4.54 -2.31 9.39
N THR A 92 -5.05 -2.02 8.19
CA THR A 92 -4.24 -1.92 6.96
C THR A 92 -3.23 -0.77 6.96
N ALA A 93 -3.38 0.23 7.83
CA ALA A 93 -2.41 1.31 8.01
C ALA A 93 -1.18 0.89 8.83
N GLN A 94 -1.30 -0.17 9.66
CA GLN A 94 -0.16 -0.74 10.39
C GLN A 94 0.83 -1.44 9.45
N CYS A 95 0.46 -1.55 8.17
CA CYS A 95 1.28 -2.14 7.15
C CYS A 95 2.22 -1.10 6.52
N TYR A 96 3.51 -1.21 6.83
CA TYR A 96 4.56 -0.41 6.20
C TYR A 96 5.10 -1.03 4.91
N ASN A 97 4.97 -2.35 4.75
CA ASN A 97 5.38 -3.09 3.56
C ASN A 97 4.24 -4.03 3.14
N CYS A 98 3.29 -3.52 2.36
CA CYS A 98 2.11 -4.26 1.98
C CYS A 98 2.32 -4.95 0.66
N THR A 99 2.29 -6.28 0.69
CA THR A 99 2.34 -7.08 -0.53
C THR A 99 0.97 -7.68 -0.79
N TRP A 100 0.45 -7.38 -1.97
CA TRP A 100 -0.77 -7.93 -2.53
C TRP A 100 -0.40 -8.89 -3.65
N ILE A 101 -0.90 -10.13 -3.57
CA ILE A 101 -0.70 -11.13 -4.60
C ILE A 101 -2.02 -11.30 -5.35
N ALA A 102 -2.01 -10.95 -6.63
CA ALA A 102 -3.14 -11.20 -7.51
C ALA A 102 -3.07 -12.62 -8.05
N GLU A 103 -4.05 -13.44 -7.70
CA GLU A 103 -4.21 -14.83 -8.14
C GLU A 103 -5.51 -15.00 -8.95
N ALA A 104 -5.82 -16.23 -9.36
CA ALA A 104 -6.95 -16.52 -10.23
C ALA A 104 -8.31 -16.21 -9.57
N ASP A 105 -8.40 -16.32 -8.25
CA ASP A 105 -9.61 -16.11 -7.45
C ASP A 105 -9.76 -14.69 -6.90
N GLY A 106 -8.65 -13.97 -6.71
CA GLY A 106 -8.68 -12.63 -6.15
C GLY A 106 -7.33 -12.03 -5.76
N LEU A 107 -7.41 -10.96 -4.98
CA LEU A 107 -6.28 -10.29 -4.35
C LEU A 107 -6.10 -10.85 -2.93
N HIS A 108 -4.95 -11.46 -2.71
CA HIS A 108 -4.52 -11.97 -1.41
C HIS A 108 -3.65 -10.94 -0.73
N GLY A 109 -3.94 -10.66 0.55
CA GLY A 109 -3.15 -9.76 1.38
C GLY A 109 -2.32 -10.53 2.39
N PHE A 110 -1.12 -10.02 2.67
CA PHE A 110 -0.28 -10.51 3.76
C PHE A 110 -0.66 -9.83 5.08
N MET A 111 -1.52 -10.45 5.90
CA MET A 111 -1.44 -10.33 7.36
C MET A 111 -2.39 -11.31 8.09
N PRO A 112 -1.89 -12.22 8.94
CA PRO A 112 -0.57 -12.88 8.93
C PRO A 112 -0.54 -14.08 7.95
N GLU A 113 0.65 -14.64 7.67
CA GLU A 113 0.81 -15.84 6.83
C GLU A 113 -0.07 -17.02 7.30
N PRO A 114 -0.70 -17.77 6.39
CA PRO A 114 -0.59 -17.68 4.92
C PRO A 114 -1.35 -16.48 4.34
N PRO A 115 -1.07 -16.06 3.09
CA PRO A 115 -1.83 -15.02 2.41
C PRO A 115 -3.33 -15.36 2.44
N ILE A 116 -4.15 -14.40 2.85
CA ILE A 116 -5.60 -14.58 2.93
C ILE A 116 -6.24 -13.89 1.73
N LEU A 117 -7.17 -14.58 1.07
CA LEU A 117 -8.03 -13.97 0.06
C LEU A 117 -8.86 -12.87 0.73
N LEU A 118 -8.51 -11.61 0.48
CA LEU A 118 -9.22 -10.45 1.02
C LEU A 118 -10.25 -9.90 0.03
N PHE A 119 -9.94 -9.96 -1.26
CA PHE A 119 -10.79 -9.42 -2.30
C PHE A 119 -10.97 -10.41 -3.43
N LYS A 120 -12.20 -10.92 -3.60
CA LYS A 120 -12.55 -11.79 -4.72
C LYS A 120 -12.75 -10.97 -5.99
N TRP A 121 -12.31 -11.49 -7.13
CA TRP A 121 -12.59 -10.83 -8.41
C TRP A 121 -14.08 -10.72 -8.70
N SER A 122 -14.43 -9.64 -9.38
CA SER A 122 -15.74 -9.51 -10.02
C SER A 122 -15.88 -10.56 -11.11
N LYS A 123 -17.07 -11.17 -11.20
CA LYS A 123 -17.40 -12.19 -12.22
C LYS A 123 -17.58 -11.53 -13.59
#